data_AF-E4ZJL4-F1
#
_entry.id   AF-E4ZJL4-F1
#
_cell.length_a   1.000
_cell.length_b   1.000
_cell.length_c   1.000
_cell.angle_alpha   90.00
_cell.angle_beta   90.00
_cell.angle_gamma   90.00
#
_symmetry.space_group_name_H-M   'P 1'
#
loop_
_entity.id
_entity.type
_entity.pdbx_description
1 polymer ?
#
loop_
_entity_poly.entity_id
_entity_poly.type
_entity_poly.pdbx_seq_one_letter_code
_entity_poly.pdbx_strand_id
1 'polypeptide(L)'
;MRAFLLASLASLPAVNVYAHPTHNSRGLTRRAVDLDAFRPKVPTSYTNATAVQADPEIPTLARRADPEQVASELVAKILPDAQFRLVSDHYVGTNGVAHFYYKQTVHGLDVDSGDFNVNIGKDGNVFSFGNSFYKGKLPAAPTLKRDTEAAANALRSAVNVLSLPMSAESATAVPKEGSDAFTITQTSGAVKEPEARLVYVQDASGNLKLAWRVETDIQSNWLLTYVDAEDGSQVHAVVDYAAEATYEVYPWGISDPTEGERVVLTDPFDRQASEFGWHSDGTTEFNTTRGNNGLAHTNWENLSSGYLNFPRPSSADLKFEYPYSLEETDYKAYANASITQLYYTSNAYHDLLHTLGFNERAGNFEINNNGAGGRGGDLVYLNTQDGGGVNNANFLTPPDGQPPRMRMFIWTKTSPSRDSSFDAGVVIHEYTHGLSSRLTGGPANAGCLSSIESGGMGEGWSDFYATAIRLKPADTRATDYPMGAWIEGDSRGIRNFLYSTSMETNPQVYTNVDQYIRVHPIGNIWASMLYEVLWNLIDKHGKNDAAKPDFDANGVPTDGKYLTMKLVLDGMALQPCNPTFVSARDAIIDADKALTGGSNACEIWRGFAKRGLGAGARYDPTTRTDSFELPEGVC
;
A
#
# COMPACT_ATOMS: atom_id res chain seq x y z
N MET A 1 -46.78 -59.47 6.72
CA MET A 1 -46.81 -60.17 8.03
C MET A 1 -45.48 -59.95 8.70
N ARG A 2 -45.52 -59.63 10.02
CA ARG A 2 -44.41 -59.57 10.99
C ARG A 2 -43.50 -58.33 10.85
N ALA A 3 -43.48 -57.36 11.78
CA ALA A 3 -43.25 -57.43 13.25
C ALA A 3 -41.91 -58.12 13.56
N PHE A 4 -41.01 -57.65 14.41
CA PHE A 4 -40.99 -56.63 15.46
C PHE A 4 -39.51 -56.58 15.89
N LEU A 5 -39.02 -55.39 16.29
CA LEU A 5 -38.14 -55.12 17.45
C LEU A 5 -36.81 -55.87 17.72
N LEU A 6 -35.96 -55.14 18.47
CA LEU A 6 -34.72 -55.49 19.21
C LEU A 6 -33.42 -55.20 18.44
N ALA A 7 -32.71 -54.08 18.68
CA ALA A 7 -31.99 -53.65 19.89
C ALA A 7 -30.82 -54.58 20.26
N SER A 8 -29.58 -54.12 20.04
CA SER A 8 -28.50 -54.09 21.04
C SER A 8 -27.13 -53.79 20.41
N LEU A 9 -26.49 -52.73 20.94
CA LEU A 9 -25.05 -52.51 21.19
C LEU A 9 -24.00 -53.32 20.41
N ALA A 10 -23.04 -52.61 19.79
CA ALA A 10 -21.62 -52.75 20.12
C ALA A 10 -20.79 -51.63 19.46
N SER A 11 -20.08 -50.92 20.32
CA SER A 11 -18.96 -49.99 20.09
C SER A 11 -17.96 -50.40 19.00
N LEU A 12 -17.64 -49.50 18.08
CA LEU A 12 -16.36 -49.48 17.37
C LEU A 12 -15.80 -48.05 17.35
N PRO A 13 -14.48 -47.90 17.53
CA PRO A 13 -13.86 -46.77 18.22
C PRO A 13 -13.75 -45.51 17.36
N ALA A 14 -13.70 -44.38 18.05
CA ALA A 14 -13.34 -43.07 17.51
C ALA A 14 -12.06 -43.17 16.68
N VAL A 15 -12.21 -43.00 15.37
CA VAL A 15 -11.09 -42.66 14.50
C VAL A 15 -10.68 -41.26 14.93
N ASN A 16 -9.57 -41.17 15.65
CA ASN A 16 -8.84 -39.92 15.85
C ASN A 16 -8.46 -39.39 14.47
N VAL A 17 -9.33 -38.54 13.92
CA VAL A 17 -8.97 -37.65 12.82
C VAL A 17 -7.94 -36.71 13.42
N TYR A 18 -6.67 -36.98 13.12
CA TYR A 18 -5.58 -36.04 13.36
C TYR A 18 -6.00 -34.72 12.72
N ALA A 19 -6.33 -33.73 13.54
CA ALA A 19 -6.39 -32.36 13.10
C ALA A 19 -5.05 -32.09 12.42
N HIS A 20 -5.09 -31.81 11.11
CA HIS A 20 -3.93 -31.30 10.40
C HIS A 20 -3.36 -30.14 11.23
N PRO A 21 -2.05 -30.09 11.49
CA PRO A 21 -1.47 -28.96 12.18
C PRO A 21 -1.85 -27.73 11.38
N THR A 22 -2.70 -26.89 11.95
CA THR A 22 -2.88 -25.52 11.50
C THR A 22 -1.48 -24.96 11.42
N HIS A 23 -1.01 -24.68 10.21
CA HIS A 23 0.13 -23.79 10.06
C HIS A 23 -0.26 -22.56 10.87
N ASN A 24 0.39 -22.40 12.02
CA ASN A 24 0.57 -21.09 12.60
C ASN A 24 1.33 -20.34 11.51
N SER A 25 0.60 -19.71 10.58
CA SER A 25 1.09 -18.49 9.99
C SER A 25 1.36 -17.62 11.19
N ARG A 26 2.63 -17.55 11.61
CA ARG A 26 3.10 -16.46 12.46
C ARG A 26 2.63 -15.23 11.71
N GLY A 27 1.52 -14.64 12.17
CA GLY A 27 1.05 -13.36 11.66
C GLY A 27 2.24 -12.43 11.81
N LEU A 28 2.85 -12.07 10.69
CA LEU A 28 3.92 -11.10 10.66
C LEU A 28 3.26 -9.79 11.04
N THR A 29 3.34 -9.50 12.33
CA THR A 29 3.06 -8.20 12.93
C THR A 29 3.63 -7.13 12.01
N ARG A 30 2.84 -6.06 11.74
CA ARG A 30 3.34 -4.76 11.21
C ARG A 30 4.79 -4.59 11.69
N ARG A 31 5.76 -4.31 10.81
CA ARG A 31 7.11 -3.95 11.28
C ARG A 31 6.92 -2.84 12.31
N ALA A 32 7.06 -3.17 13.59
CA ALA A 32 6.89 -2.23 14.69
C ALA A 32 8.09 -1.28 14.78
N VAL A 33 9.15 -1.58 14.01
CA VAL A 33 10.42 -0.89 14.01
C VAL A 33 10.45 0.09 12.86
N ASP A 34 10.49 1.37 13.20
CA ASP A 34 10.76 2.46 12.26
C ASP A 34 12.25 2.45 11.87
N LEU A 35 12.55 2.22 10.59
CA LEU A 35 13.93 2.22 10.08
C LEU A 35 14.53 3.64 10.07
N ASP A 36 13.70 4.70 9.98
CA ASP A 36 14.17 6.08 9.95
C ASP A 36 14.83 6.50 11.27
N ALA A 37 14.40 5.89 12.38
CA ALA A 37 15.02 6.07 13.69
C ALA A 37 16.50 5.67 13.72
N PHE A 38 16.95 4.82 12.78
CA PHE A 38 18.32 4.31 12.68
C PHE A 38 19.18 5.02 11.60
N ARG A 39 18.70 6.10 10.96
CA ARG A 39 19.52 6.78 9.94
C ARG A 39 20.84 7.31 10.52
N PRO A 40 21.98 7.13 9.82
CA PRO A 40 23.26 7.70 10.25
C PRO A 40 23.17 9.22 10.41
N LYS A 41 23.68 9.75 11.53
CA LYS A 41 23.78 11.19 11.80
C LYS A 41 25.24 11.60 11.78
N VAL A 42 25.77 11.92 10.60
CA VAL A 42 27.19 12.19 10.38
C VAL A 42 27.40 13.66 10.02
N PRO A 43 28.27 14.41 10.73
CA PRO A 43 28.60 15.78 10.34
C PRO A 43 29.29 15.82 8.98
N THR A 44 28.76 16.62 8.06
CA THR A 44 29.33 16.84 6.72
C THR A 44 29.68 18.31 6.52
N SER A 45 30.78 18.58 5.82
CA SER A 45 31.16 19.94 5.39
C SER A 45 31.45 19.97 3.90
N TYR A 46 31.15 21.09 3.23
CA TYR A 46 31.48 21.33 1.83
C TYR A 46 32.18 22.68 1.68
N THR A 47 33.35 22.67 1.05
CA THR A 47 34.09 23.88 0.69
C THR A 47 33.86 24.14 -0.79
N ASN A 48 33.06 25.16 -1.09
CA ASN A 48 32.72 25.54 -2.46
C ASN A 48 33.89 26.26 -3.18
N ALA A 49 33.75 26.48 -4.48
CA ALA A 49 34.81 27.10 -5.30
C ALA A 49 35.24 28.48 -4.83
N THR A 50 34.30 29.32 -4.36
CA THR A 50 34.62 30.63 -3.81
C THR A 50 35.48 30.52 -2.56
N ALA A 51 35.14 29.61 -1.64
CA ALA A 51 35.90 29.36 -0.43
C ALA A 51 37.29 28.76 -0.74
N VAL A 52 37.39 27.86 -1.73
CA VAL A 52 38.67 27.33 -2.20
C VAL A 52 39.58 28.43 -2.76
N GLN A 53 39.04 29.36 -3.55
CA GLN A 53 39.81 30.49 -4.09
C GLN A 53 40.24 31.51 -3.03
N ALA A 54 39.42 31.68 -1.99
CA ALA A 54 39.72 32.58 -0.88
C ALA A 54 40.77 32.04 0.09
N ASP A 55 40.94 30.71 0.15
CA ASP A 55 41.97 30.07 0.96
C ASP A 55 43.33 30.18 0.24
N PRO A 56 44.30 30.96 0.74
CA PRO A 56 45.59 31.12 0.07
C PRO A 56 46.43 29.84 0.05
N GLU A 57 46.08 28.85 0.86
CA GLU A 57 46.85 27.63 1.03
C GLU A 57 46.50 26.53 0.02
N ILE A 58 45.28 26.51 -0.51
CA ILE A 58 44.81 25.46 -1.42
C ILE A 58 45.32 25.67 -2.86
N PRO A 59 45.28 26.88 -3.46
CA PRO A 59 45.80 27.14 -4.80
C PRO A 59 47.29 26.83 -4.96
N THR A 60 48.05 26.73 -3.86
CA THR A 60 49.48 26.36 -3.93
C THR A 60 49.73 24.89 -4.30
N LEU A 61 48.71 24.02 -4.19
CA LEU A 61 48.78 22.61 -4.58
C LEU A 61 48.79 22.41 -6.11
N ALA A 62 48.34 23.41 -6.87
CA ALA A 62 48.01 23.36 -8.30
C ALA A 62 49.14 23.09 -9.32
N ARG A 63 50.37 22.77 -8.88
CA ARG A 63 51.54 22.69 -9.78
C ARG A 63 51.99 21.28 -10.16
N ARG A 64 51.13 20.27 -10.04
CA ARG A 64 51.46 18.88 -10.41
C ARG A 64 50.77 18.45 -11.70
N ALA A 65 51.39 17.51 -12.41
CA ALA A 65 50.89 16.99 -13.68
C ALA A 65 49.69 16.04 -13.53
N ASP A 66 49.47 15.48 -12.34
CA ASP A 66 48.45 14.48 -12.06
C ASP A 66 47.37 15.01 -11.09
N PRO A 67 46.11 15.16 -11.53
CA PRO A 67 44.98 15.57 -10.69
C PRO A 67 44.76 14.69 -9.45
N GLU A 68 45.06 13.39 -9.52
CA GLU A 68 44.89 12.46 -8.39
C GLU A 68 45.83 12.84 -7.23
N GLN A 69 47.08 13.17 -7.56
CA GLN A 69 48.08 13.57 -6.56
C GLN A 69 47.67 14.87 -5.89
N VAL A 70 47.17 15.85 -6.65
CA VAL A 70 46.67 17.12 -6.10
C VAL A 70 45.51 16.86 -5.13
N ALA A 71 44.58 15.97 -5.51
CA ALA A 71 43.46 15.59 -4.67
C ALA A 71 43.91 14.89 -3.38
N SER A 72 44.82 13.92 -3.46
CA SER A 72 45.32 13.17 -2.29
C SER A 72 46.06 14.08 -1.31
N GLU A 73 46.83 15.03 -1.81
CA GLU A 73 47.53 16.01 -0.98
C GLU A 73 46.59 16.97 -0.28
N LEU A 74 45.50 17.37 -0.94
CA LEU A 74 44.47 18.17 -0.27
C LEU A 74 43.88 17.40 0.92
N VAL A 75 43.53 16.12 0.76
CA VAL A 75 42.99 15.31 1.86
C VAL A 75 43.98 15.24 3.02
N ALA A 76 45.23 14.87 2.74
CA ALA A 76 46.30 14.80 3.74
C ALA A 76 46.59 16.18 4.39
N LYS A 77 46.41 17.28 3.66
CA LYS A 77 46.58 18.63 4.22
C LYS A 77 45.43 19.00 5.17
N ILE A 78 44.19 18.70 4.79
CA ILE A 78 43.02 19.03 5.60
C ILE A 78 42.94 18.14 6.84
N LEU A 79 43.39 16.89 6.76
CA LEU A 79 43.39 15.91 7.84
C LEU A 79 44.71 15.12 7.88
N PRO A 80 45.80 15.70 8.41
CA PRO A 80 47.14 15.11 8.34
C PRO A 80 47.30 13.79 9.11
N ASP A 81 46.51 13.60 10.17
CA ASP A 81 46.54 12.37 10.98
C ASP A 81 45.55 11.31 10.49
N ALA A 82 44.72 11.61 9.48
CA ALA A 82 43.77 10.65 8.96
C ALA A 82 44.47 9.64 8.04
N GLN A 83 44.19 8.36 8.27
CA GLN A 83 44.48 7.33 7.27
C GLN A 83 43.27 7.20 6.33
N PHE A 84 43.56 7.05 5.04
CA PHE A 84 42.54 6.94 4.02
C PHE A 84 43.07 6.17 2.81
N ARG A 85 42.13 5.67 2.00
CA ARG A 85 42.41 5.05 0.70
C ARG A 85 41.63 5.77 -0.39
N LEU A 86 42.20 5.84 -1.59
CA LEU A 86 41.49 6.26 -2.79
C LEU A 86 40.44 5.19 -3.17
N VAL A 87 39.25 5.61 -3.56
CA VAL A 87 38.24 4.74 -4.16
C VAL A 87 38.46 4.70 -5.67
N SER A 88 38.43 3.51 -6.25
CA SER A 88 38.91 3.25 -7.62
C SER A 88 38.00 3.79 -8.73
N ASP A 89 36.77 4.17 -8.43
CA ASP A 89 35.73 4.61 -9.38
C ASP A 89 35.73 6.14 -9.63
N HIS A 90 36.89 6.79 -9.46
CA HIS A 90 37.06 8.19 -9.84
C HIS A 90 36.86 8.38 -11.35
N TYR A 91 36.32 9.53 -11.76
CA TYR A 91 35.99 9.81 -13.15
C TYR A 91 36.06 11.30 -13.48
N VAL A 92 36.05 11.65 -14.76
CA VAL A 92 35.93 13.03 -15.23
C VAL A 92 34.54 13.26 -15.80
N GLY A 93 33.81 14.22 -15.24
CA GLY A 93 32.50 14.61 -15.75
C GLY A 93 32.58 15.21 -17.15
N THR A 94 31.47 15.21 -17.89
CA THR A 94 31.38 15.86 -19.22
C THR A 94 31.59 17.38 -19.14
N ASN A 95 31.40 17.96 -17.96
CA ASN A 95 31.77 19.33 -17.60
C ASN A 95 33.28 19.52 -17.36
N GLY A 96 34.10 18.47 -17.56
CA GLY A 96 35.55 18.41 -17.38
C GLY A 96 36.07 18.55 -15.95
N VAL A 97 35.20 18.38 -14.95
CA VAL A 97 35.62 18.29 -13.54
C VAL A 97 35.99 16.84 -13.23
N ALA A 98 37.19 16.61 -12.71
CA ALA A 98 37.61 15.30 -12.23
C ALA A 98 37.16 15.10 -10.77
N HIS A 99 36.57 13.95 -10.46
CA HIS A 99 36.02 13.62 -9.16
C HIS A 99 36.83 12.49 -8.52
N PHE A 100 37.51 12.79 -7.41
CA PHE A 100 38.25 11.80 -6.63
C PHE A 100 37.55 11.57 -5.29
N TYR A 101 37.39 10.31 -4.91
CA TYR A 101 36.73 9.90 -3.68
C TYR A 101 37.70 9.15 -2.79
N TYR A 102 37.65 9.42 -1.49
CA TYR A 102 38.50 8.81 -0.49
C TYR A 102 37.64 8.29 0.65
N LYS A 103 37.98 7.09 1.12
CA LYS A 103 37.36 6.45 2.28
C LYS A 103 38.35 6.52 3.43
N GLN A 104 37.93 7.05 4.58
CA GLN A 104 38.74 7.01 5.79
C GLN A 104 38.90 5.57 6.23
N THR A 105 40.10 5.23 6.70
CA THR A 105 40.40 3.91 7.26
C THR A 105 40.96 4.05 8.65
N VAL A 106 40.63 3.13 9.55
CA VAL A 106 41.18 3.06 10.91
C VAL A 106 41.58 1.61 11.17
N HIS A 107 42.84 1.39 11.54
CA HIS A 107 43.41 0.05 11.75
C HIS A 107 43.16 -0.92 10.56
N GLY A 108 43.18 -0.38 9.34
CA GLY A 108 42.95 -1.14 8.09
C GLY A 108 41.48 -1.44 7.77
N LEU A 109 40.53 -0.98 8.58
CA LEU A 109 39.08 -1.10 8.32
C LEU A 109 38.52 0.20 7.79
N ASP A 110 37.56 0.12 6.87
CA ASP A 110 36.83 1.28 6.37
C ASP A 110 36.01 1.93 7.49
N VAL A 111 35.98 3.26 7.52
CA VAL A 111 34.96 4.02 8.24
C VAL A 111 33.83 4.28 7.27
N ASP A 112 32.75 3.50 7.33
CA ASP A 112 31.70 3.54 6.30
C ASP A 112 30.99 4.91 6.24
N SER A 113 30.95 5.64 7.34
CA SER A 113 30.46 7.03 7.41
C SER A 113 31.50 8.11 7.01
N GLY A 114 32.76 7.73 6.83
CA GLY A 114 33.90 8.64 6.68
C GLY A 114 34.34 8.77 5.22
N ASP A 115 33.72 9.70 4.49
CA ASP A 115 33.97 9.97 3.09
C ASP A 115 34.60 11.35 2.88
N PHE A 116 35.42 11.46 1.85
CA PHE A 116 35.98 12.73 1.39
C PHE A 116 35.99 12.73 -0.13
N ASN A 117 35.45 13.77 -0.75
CA ASN A 117 35.51 13.93 -2.20
C ASN A 117 36.24 15.23 -2.56
N VAL A 118 37.13 15.15 -3.55
CA VAL A 118 37.85 16.29 -4.11
C VAL A 118 37.53 16.41 -5.58
N ASN A 119 37.09 17.60 -5.98
CA ASN A 119 36.75 17.92 -7.35
C ASN A 119 37.86 18.80 -7.92
N ILE A 120 38.49 18.38 -9.02
CA ILE A 120 39.54 19.13 -9.71
C ILE A 120 38.95 19.73 -10.99
N GLY A 121 39.10 21.04 -11.18
CA GLY A 121 38.62 21.76 -12.36
C GLY A 121 39.41 21.41 -13.63
N LYS A 122 38.87 21.81 -14.79
CA LYS A 122 39.56 21.68 -16.10
C LYS A 122 40.94 22.33 -16.15
N ASP A 123 41.13 23.34 -15.32
CA ASP A 123 42.37 24.08 -15.15
C ASP A 123 43.42 23.33 -14.32
N GLY A 124 43.08 22.15 -13.78
CA GLY A 124 43.94 21.34 -12.92
C GLY A 124 43.94 21.80 -11.45
N ASN A 125 43.16 22.83 -11.11
CA ASN A 125 43.08 23.36 -9.75
C ASN A 125 42.01 22.62 -8.94
N VAL A 126 42.17 22.59 -7.61
CA VAL A 126 41.08 22.19 -6.73
C VAL A 126 39.89 23.13 -6.96
N PHE A 127 38.75 22.56 -7.35
CA PHE A 127 37.51 23.28 -7.60
C PHE A 127 36.64 23.31 -6.34
N SER A 128 36.46 22.18 -5.68
CA SER A 128 35.70 22.07 -4.42
C SER A 128 36.00 20.75 -3.73
N PHE A 129 35.60 20.63 -2.46
CA PHE A 129 35.69 19.35 -1.76
C PHE A 129 34.63 19.23 -0.67
N GLY A 130 34.22 17.99 -0.40
CA GLY A 130 33.34 17.62 0.70
C GLY A 130 34.04 16.65 1.65
N ASN A 131 33.63 16.67 2.91
CA ASN A 131 34.29 15.93 3.98
C ASN A 131 33.30 15.50 5.08
N SER A 132 33.27 14.21 5.36
CA SER A 132 32.60 13.56 6.50
C SER A 132 33.52 12.67 7.32
N PHE A 133 34.84 12.73 7.12
CA PHE A 133 35.81 11.99 7.94
C PHE A 133 35.60 12.28 9.41
N TYR A 134 35.67 11.21 10.22
CA TYR A 134 35.64 11.30 11.66
C TYR A 134 36.90 12.03 12.17
N LYS A 135 36.69 13.08 12.99
CA LYS A 135 37.74 13.95 13.54
C LYS A 135 37.97 13.74 15.04
N GLY A 136 37.19 12.86 15.67
CA GLY A 136 37.27 12.61 17.10
C GLY A 136 38.41 11.64 17.47
N LYS A 137 38.42 11.22 18.73
CA LYS A 137 39.41 10.27 19.24
C LYS A 137 39.19 8.89 18.64
N LEU A 138 40.21 8.35 17.98
CA LEU A 138 40.15 7.00 17.43
C LEU A 138 40.08 5.93 18.55
N PRO A 139 39.29 4.85 18.35
CA PRO A 139 39.29 3.71 19.24
C PRO A 139 40.64 2.96 19.17
N ALA A 140 40.92 2.17 20.19
CA ALA A 140 42.07 1.26 20.18
C ALA A 140 41.92 0.22 19.05
N ALA A 141 43.04 -0.35 18.61
CA ALA A 141 43.03 -1.41 17.62
C ALA A 141 42.17 -2.59 18.15
N PRO A 142 41.26 -3.12 17.33
CA PRO A 142 40.36 -4.16 17.78
C PRO A 142 41.15 -5.44 18.08
N THR A 143 40.87 -6.08 19.21
CA THR A 143 41.44 -7.39 19.58
C THR A 143 40.63 -8.56 19.03
N LEU A 144 39.41 -8.28 18.56
CA LEU A 144 38.50 -9.25 17.95
C LEU A 144 39.14 -9.85 16.69
N LYS A 145 39.22 -11.18 16.66
CA LYS A 145 39.54 -11.89 15.42
C LYS A 145 38.32 -11.86 14.51
N ARG A 146 38.54 -11.77 13.20
CA ARG A 146 37.50 -12.02 12.19
C ARG A 146 36.96 -13.43 12.40
N ASP A 147 35.79 -13.53 13.03
CA ASP A 147 35.15 -14.79 13.41
C ASP A 147 33.85 -14.96 12.61
N THR A 148 33.73 -16.12 11.97
CA THR A 148 32.52 -16.53 11.25
C THR A 148 31.29 -16.56 12.14
N GLU A 149 31.43 -16.93 13.41
CA GLU A 149 30.28 -16.99 14.33
C GLU A 149 29.74 -15.58 14.65
N ALA A 150 30.63 -14.62 14.87
CA ALA A 150 30.27 -13.23 15.12
C ALA A 150 29.52 -12.59 13.92
N ALA A 151 29.96 -12.87 12.68
CA ALA A 151 29.27 -12.41 11.47
C ALA A 151 27.84 -12.97 11.36
N ALA A 152 27.65 -14.26 11.63
CA ALA A 152 26.32 -14.86 11.63
C ALA A 152 25.44 -14.35 12.79
N ASN A 153 26.02 -14.09 13.96
CA ASN A 153 25.33 -13.47 15.09
C ASN A 153 24.90 -12.04 14.79
N ALA A 154 25.69 -11.27 14.04
CA ALA A 154 25.31 -9.94 13.59
C ALA A 154 24.05 -9.97 12.71
N LEU A 155 23.96 -10.91 11.76
CA LEU A 155 22.72 -11.09 10.98
C LEU A 155 21.54 -11.45 11.89
N ARG A 156 21.70 -12.41 12.81
CA ARG A 156 20.64 -12.77 13.76
C ARG A 156 20.17 -11.55 14.57
N SER A 157 21.10 -10.70 15.00
CA SER A 157 20.77 -9.47 15.70
C SER A 157 20.01 -8.48 14.82
N ALA A 158 20.49 -8.22 13.59
CA ALA A 158 19.80 -7.37 12.63
C ALA A 158 18.36 -7.84 12.36
N VAL A 159 18.18 -9.16 12.14
CA VAL A 159 16.85 -9.76 11.94
C VAL A 159 15.95 -9.56 13.15
N ASN A 160 16.47 -9.78 14.36
CA ASN A 160 15.69 -9.65 15.60
C ASN A 160 15.36 -8.17 15.93
N VAL A 161 16.36 -7.29 15.93
CA VAL A 161 16.23 -5.88 16.30
C VAL A 161 15.34 -5.14 15.31
N LEU A 162 15.49 -5.41 14.01
CA LEU A 162 14.71 -4.75 12.96
C LEU A 162 13.43 -5.52 12.59
N SER A 163 13.18 -6.68 13.20
CA SER A 163 12.06 -7.58 12.88
C SER A 163 11.96 -7.87 11.37
N LEU A 164 13.10 -8.23 10.76
CA LEU A 164 13.16 -8.50 9.32
C LEU A 164 12.37 -9.77 8.98
N PRO A 165 11.58 -9.80 7.87
CA PRO A 165 10.78 -10.95 7.44
C PRO A 165 11.65 -12.04 6.78
N MET A 166 12.71 -12.46 7.47
CA MET A 166 13.64 -13.48 6.99
C MET A 166 14.04 -14.41 8.14
N SER A 167 14.48 -15.63 7.81
CA SER A 167 14.99 -16.59 8.78
C SER A 167 16.52 -16.61 8.78
N ALA A 168 17.10 -16.55 9.97
CA ALA A 168 18.56 -16.60 10.19
C ALA A 168 18.97 -17.46 11.40
N GLU A 169 18.05 -18.27 11.93
CA GLU A 169 18.29 -19.11 13.12
C GLU A 169 19.45 -20.09 12.89
N SER A 170 19.48 -20.74 11.72
CA SER A 170 20.55 -21.65 11.29
C SER A 170 21.72 -20.98 10.58
N ALA A 171 21.76 -19.65 10.52
CA ALA A 171 22.71 -18.94 9.68
C ALA A 171 24.17 -19.23 10.04
N THR A 172 25.00 -19.47 9.03
CA THR A 172 26.45 -19.69 9.17
C THR A 172 27.22 -18.83 8.18
N ALA A 173 28.36 -18.28 8.59
CA ALA A 173 29.16 -17.39 7.76
C ALA A 173 30.38 -18.12 7.17
N VAL A 174 30.67 -17.87 5.90
CA VAL A 174 31.82 -18.41 5.16
C VAL A 174 32.65 -17.25 4.62
N PRO A 175 33.99 -17.25 4.75
CA PRO A 175 34.83 -16.22 4.15
C PRO A 175 34.61 -16.12 2.63
N LYS A 176 34.40 -14.91 2.12
CA LYS A 176 34.22 -14.65 0.69
C LYS A 176 35.58 -14.42 0.03
N GLU A 177 35.92 -15.29 -0.92
CA GLU A 177 37.23 -15.30 -1.59
C GLU A 177 37.61 -13.94 -2.18
N GLY A 178 38.86 -13.52 -1.97
CA GLY A 178 39.38 -12.24 -2.47
C GLY A 178 38.84 -11.00 -1.77
N SER A 179 38.10 -11.14 -0.66
CA SER A 179 37.51 -10.02 0.07
C SER A 179 37.62 -10.19 1.58
N ASP A 180 37.43 -9.08 2.30
CA ASP A 180 37.35 -9.07 3.76
C ASP A 180 35.94 -9.37 4.31
N ALA A 181 35.02 -9.81 3.45
CA ALA A 181 33.63 -10.08 3.80
C ALA A 181 33.38 -11.59 4.03
N PHE A 182 32.25 -11.88 4.66
CA PHE A 182 31.69 -13.21 4.81
C PHE A 182 30.35 -13.28 4.09
N THR A 183 30.11 -14.37 3.37
CA THR A 183 28.79 -14.74 2.88
C THR A 183 28.07 -15.53 3.97
N ILE A 184 26.84 -15.14 4.31
CA ILE A 184 26.03 -15.81 5.31
C ILE A 184 25.02 -16.71 4.62
N THR A 185 25.12 -17.99 4.89
CA THR A 185 24.33 -19.07 4.26
C THR A 185 23.29 -19.61 5.25
N GLN A 186 22.44 -20.53 4.79
CA GLN A 186 21.38 -21.16 5.60
C GLN A 186 20.35 -20.16 6.13
N THR A 187 20.01 -19.18 5.30
CA THR A 187 18.98 -18.17 5.52
C THR A 187 17.82 -18.36 4.52
N SER A 188 16.63 -17.85 4.82
CA SER A 188 15.53 -17.76 3.84
C SER A 188 14.81 -16.41 3.95
N GLY A 189 14.16 -15.97 2.87
CA GLY A 189 13.45 -14.67 2.81
C GLY A 189 14.29 -13.50 2.30
N ALA A 190 15.56 -13.72 1.96
CA ALA A 190 16.39 -12.76 1.24
C ALA A 190 16.49 -13.14 -0.25
N VAL A 191 16.58 -12.13 -1.13
CA VAL A 191 16.73 -12.29 -2.59
C VAL A 191 18.07 -12.94 -2.94
N LYS A 192 19.10 -12.66 -2.15
CA LYS A 192 20.46 -13.22 -2.23
C LYS A 192 20.99 -13.54 -0.84
N GLU A 193 22.01 -14.39 -0.77
CA GLU A 193 22.70 -14.69 0.50
C GLU A 193 23.23 -13.39 1.12
N PRO A 194 22.90 -13.08 2.40
CA PRO A 194 23.40 -11.90 3.08
C PRO A 194 24.93 -11.87 3.17
N GLU A 195 25.50 -10.68 3.25
CA GLU A 195 26.96 -10.51 3.44
C GLU A 195 27.26 -9.70 4.71
N ALA A 196 28.35 -10.04 5.40
CA ALA A 196 28.79 -9.30 6.57
C ALA A 196 30.28 -8.97 6.52
N ARG A 197 30.66 -7.77 6.98
CA ARG A 197 32.07 -7.39 7.14
C ARG A 197 32.29 -6.40 8.28
N LEU A 198 33.50 -6.41 8.86
CA LEU A 198 33.87 -5.45 9.89
C LEU A 198 34.19 -4.09 9.29
N VAL A 199 33.60 -3.05 9.85
CA VAL A 199 33.80 -1.64 9.53
C VAL A 199 33.78 -0.80 10.80
N TYR A 200 34.11 0.47 10.68
CA TYR A 200 33.78 1.47 11.68
C TYR A 200 32.60 2.32 11.21
N VAL A 201 31.74 2.72 12.13
CA VAL A 201 30.61 3.64 11.89
C VAL A 201 30.48 4.60 13.06
N GLN A 202 29.95 5.82 12.83
CA GLN A 202 29.59 6.72 13.92
C GLN A 202 28.24 6.30 14.52
N ASP A 203 28.19 6.15 15.85
CA ASP A 203 26.93 5.94 16.58
C ASP A 203 26.10 7.23 16.68
N ALA A 204 24.89 7.15 17.26
CA ALA A 204 24.01 8.30 17.45
C ALA A 204 24.61 9.42 18.34
N SER A 205 25.66 9.12 19.11
CA SER A 205 26.40 10.10 19.92
C SER A 205 27.60 10.70 19.16
N GLY A 206 27.82 10.30 17.91
CA GLY A 206 28.94 10.72 17.09
C GLY A 206 30.27 10.05 17.45
N ASN A 207 30.27 8.94 18.19
CA ASN A 207 31.50 8.19 18.49
C ASN A 207 31.74 7.10 17.46
N LEU A 208 33.01 6.85 17.13
CA LEU A 208 33.38 5.79 16.21
C LEU A 208 33.30 4.42 16.90
N LYS A 209 32.46 3.52 16.37
CA LYS A 209 32.20 2.17 16.88
C LYS A 209 32.64 1.12 15.86
N LEU A 210 33.22 0.03 16.35
CA LEU A 210 33.47 -1.15 15.53
C LEU A 210 32.13 -1.87 15.32
N ALA A 211 31.79 -2.14 14.07
CA ALA A 211 30.51 -2.73 13.71
C ALA A 211 30.66 -3.79 12.61
N TRP A 212 29.80 -4.80 12.67
CA TRP A 212 29.49 -5.64 11.52
C TRP A 212 28.48 -4.90 10.63
N ARG A 213 28.90 -4.56 9.41
CA ARG A 213 27.97 -4.17 8.36
C ARG A 213 27.37 -5.42 7.75
N VAL A 214 26.09 -5.64 7.99
CA VAL A 214 25.29 -6.74 7.45
C VAL A 214 24.44 -6.21 6.30
N GLU A 215 24.63 -6.76 5.11
CA GLU A 215 23.87 -6.45 3.91
C GLU A 215 22.77 -7.48 3.70
N THR A 216 21.51 -7.05 3.70
CA THR A 216 20.34 -7.90 3.45
C THR A 216 19.47 -7.28 2.36
N ASP A 217 19.22 -8.02 1.29
CA ASP A 217 18.19 -7.71 0.30
C ASP A 217 16.99 -8.63 0.57
N ILE A 218 15.91 -8.06 1.07
CA ILE A 218 14.69 -8.78 1.46
C ILE A 218 13.52 -8.39 0.55
N GLN A 219 13.82 -8.01 -0.70
CA GLN A 219 12.89 -7.57 -1.74
C GLN A 219 12.21 -6.22 -1.45
N SER A 220 11.61 -6.04 -0.27
CA SER A 220 10.95 -4.80 0.11
C SER A 220 11.91 -3.68 0.49
N ASN A 221 13.14 -4.02 0.86
CA ASN A 221 14.21 -3.12 1.29
C ASN A 221 15.56 -3.78 0.99
N TRP A 222 16.57 -2.97 0.71
CA TRP A 222 17.97 -3.44 0.66
C TRP A 222 18.78 -2.68 1.68
N LEU A 223 19.04 -3.34 2.81
CA LEU A 223 19.58 -2.72 4.01
C LEU A 223 21.07 -3.00 4.19
N LEU A 224 21.83 -1.96 4.54
CA LEU A 224 23.08 -2.07 5.27
C LEU A 224 22.81 -1.80 6.75
N THR A 225 22.87 -2.83 7.57
CA THR A 225 22.68 -2.74 9.02
C THR A 225 24.02 -2.78 9.72
N TYR A 226 24.32 -1.80 10.56
CA TYR A 226 25.58 -1.71 11.29
C TYR A 226 25.39 -2.18 12.74
N VAL A 227 25.69 -3.45 13.00
CA VAL A 227 25.53 -4.10 14.30
C VAL A 227 26.81 -3.99 15.11
N ASP A 228 26.74 -3.67 16.41
CA ASP A 228 27.92 -3.61 17.28
C ASP A 228 28.76 -4.89 17.23
N ALA A 229 30.07 -4.74 17.01
CA ALA A 229 30.96 -5.88 16.85
C ALA A 229 31.43 -6.52 18.16
N GLU A 230 31.31 -5.84 19.30
CA GLU A 230 31.77 -6.35 20.60
C GLU A 230 30.77 -7.33 21.20
N ASP A 231 29.48 -6.99 21.19
CA ASP A 231 28.43 -7.80 21.81
C ASP A 231 27.26 -8.17 20.90
N GLY A 232 27.17 -7.57 19.70
CA GLY A 232 26.07 -7.82 18.77
C GLY A 232 24.70 -7.35 19.27
N SER A 233 24.62 -6.59 20.36
CA SER A 233 23.36 -6.29 21.05
C SER A 233 22.59 -5.10 20.50
N GLN A 234 23.26 -4.23 19.73
CA GLN A 234 22.70 -2.97 19.24
C GLN A 234 22.97 -2.75 17.75
N VAL A 235 22.02 -2.09 17.09
CA VAL A 235 22.17 -1.57 15.73
C VAL A 235 22.50 -0.08 15.84
N HIS A 236 23.70 0.30 15.38
CA HIS A 236 24.20 1.68 15.41
C HIS A 236 23.57 2.56 14.34
N ALA A 237 23.35 1.98 13.16
CA ALA A 237 22.73 2.66 12.05
C ALA A 237 22.14 1.65 11.04
N VAL A 238 21.23 2.13 10.20
CA VAL A 238 20.71 1.42 9.03
C VAL A 238 20.75 2.37 7.84
N VAL A 239 21.30 1.91 6.71
CA VAL A 239 21.16 2.56 5.41
C VAL A 239 20.26 1.67 4.57
N ASP A 240 19.16 2.23 4.07
CA ASP A 240 18.32 1.56 3.07
C ASP A 240 18.71 2.09 1.69
N TYR A 241 19.00 1.18 0.76
CA TYR A 241 19.21 1.51 -0.64
C TYR A 241 17.89 1.65 -1.41
N ALA A 242 16.76 1.22 -0.85
CA ALA A 242 15.46 1.44 -1.46
C ALA A 242 15.16 2.95 -1.54
N ALA A 243 14.71 3.39 -2.73
CA ALA A 243 14.14 4.72 -2.89
C ALA A 243 12.66 4.70 -2.48
N GLU A 244 12.26 5.67 -1.66
CA GLU A 244 10.87 5.88 -1.29
C GLU A 244 10.11 6.54 -2.44
N ALA A 245 8.85 6.15 -2.67
CA ALA A 245 7.96 6.82 -3.59
C ALA A 245 7.14 7.90 -2.87
N THR A 246 7.02 9.08 -3.48
CA THR A 246 6.18 10.17 -2.96
C THR A 246 5.05 10.52 -3.92
N TYR A 247 3.89 10.88 -3.35
CA TYR A 247 2.67 11.21 -4.10
C TYR A 247 2.03 12.48 -3.53
N GLU A 248 1.85 13.52 -4.35
CA GLU A 248 1.06 14.69 -3.96
C GLU A 248 -0.42 14.46 -4.31
N VAL A 249 -1.28 14.22 -3.32
CA VAL A 249 -2.66 13.75 -3.51
C VAL A 249 -3.61 14.26 -2.43
N TYR A 250 -4.91 14.30 -2.71
CA TYR A 250 -5.93 14.32 -1.65
C TYR A 250 -5.85 12.97 -0.93
N PRO A 251 -5.52 12.96 0.38
CA PRO A 251 -5.27 11.73 1.11
C PRO A 251 -6.55 10.95 1.36
N TRP A 252 -6.41 9.65 1.64
CA TRP A 252 -7.50 8.74 1.98
C TRP A 252 -8.42 9.32 3.07
N GLY A 253 -9.73 9.30 2.81
CA GLY A 253 -10.76 9.92 3.66
C GLY A 253 -11.22 11.30 3.18
N ILE A 254 -10.47 11.99 2.32
CA ILE A 254 -10.93 13.19 1.61
C ILE A 254 -11.65 12.73 0.34
N SER A 255 -12.98 12.89 0.29
CA SER A 255 -13.77 12.39 -0.84
C SER A 255 -13.57 13.23 -2.10
N ASP A 256 -13.43 14.55 -1.94
CA ASP A 256 -13.29 15.48 -3.04
C ASP A 256 -12.54 16.76 -2.61
N PRO A 257 -12.10 17.60 -3.56
CA PRO A 257 -11.31 18.80 -3.28
C PRO A 257 -11.94 19.87 -2.38
N THR A 258 -13.25 19.81 -2.10
CA THR A 258 -13.89 20.78 -1.19
C THR A 258 -13.76 20.39 0.28
N GLU A 259 -13.28 19.18 0.56
CA GLU A 259 -13.21 18.61 1.90
C GLU A 259 -11.81 18.67 2.53
N GLY A 260 -10.78 19.03 1.77
CA GLY A 260 -9.41 19.09 2.26
C GLY A 260 -8.42 19.51 1.19
N GLU A 261 -7.13 19.45 1.54
CA GLU A 261 -6.03 19.83 0.68
C GLU A 261 -5.23 18.61 0.23
N ARG A 262 -4.46 18.78 -0.85
CA ARG A 262 -3.47 17.77 -1.26
C ARG A 262 -2.27 17.80 -0.31
N VAL A 263 -1.70 16.63 -0.07
CA VAL A 263 -0.49 16.44 0.76
C VAL A 263 0.48 15.50 0.06
N VAL A 264 1.76 15.60 0.40
CA VAL A 264 2.77 14.63 -0.05
C VAL A 264 2.77 13.44 0.91
N LEU A 265 2.47 12.26 0.39
CA LEU A 265 2.53 10.99 1.11
C LEU A 265 3.74 10.19 0.63
N THR A 266 4.45 9.58 1.58
CA THR A 266 5.59 8.70 1.32
C THR A 266 5.18 7.25 1.55
N ASP A 267 5.41 6.38 0.57
CA ASP A 267 5.17 4.93 0.62
C ASP A 267 3.88 4.50 1.38
N PRO A 268 2.68 4.97 0.96
CA PRO A 268 1.44 4.75 1.70
C PRO A 268 0.89 3.30 1.62
N PHE A 269 1.59 2.39 0.94
CA PHE A 269 1.12 1.03 0.65
C PHE A 269 1.13 0.11 1.87
N ASP A 270 0.20 -0.86 1.90
CA ASP A 270 0.29 -1.99 2.83
C ASP A 270 1.21 -3.08 2.28
N ARG A 271 2.30 -3.41 2.98
CA ARG A 271 3.18 -4.51 2.54
C ARG A 271 2.53 -5.89 2.60
N GLN A 272 1.41 -6.07 3.31
CA GLN A 272 0.69 -7.35 3.28
C GLN A 272 -0.21 -7.49 2.05
N ALA A 273 -0.78 -6.38 1.56
CA ALA A 273 -1.64 -6.37 0.39
C ALA A 273 -0.92 -6.03 -0.92
N SER A 274 0.19 -5.31 -0.81
CA SER A 274 1.07 -4.87 -1.88
C SER A 274 2.50 -5.21 -1.51
N GLU A 275 2.83 -6.50 -1.49
CA GLU A 275 4.14 -7.00 -1.02
C GLU A 275 5.33 -6.50 -1.84
N PHE A 276 5.10 -6.15 -3.12
CA PHE A 276 6.09 -5.53 -4.01
C PHE A 276 6.02 -3.99 -4.00
N GLY A 277 5.25 -3.41 -3.07
CA GLY A 277 4.85 -2.01 -3.13
C GLY A 277 3.98 -1.72 -4.36
N TRP A 278 3.84 -0.44 -4.69
CA TRP A 278 3.03 -0.03 -5.85
C TRP A 278 3.86 0.18 -7.12
N HIS A 279 5.17 -0.01 -7.14
CA HIS A 279 6.01 0.27 -8.31
C HIS A 279 6.78 -0.95 -8.81
N SER A 280 6.35 -2.16 -8.45
CA SER A 280 6.95 -3.41 -8.91
C SER A 280 5.87 -4.48 -9.08
N ASP A 281 6.13 -5.45 -9.94
CA ASP A 281 5.36 -6.71 -10.06
C ASP A 281 6.12 -7.92 -9.48
N GLY A 282 7.18 -7.65 -8.70
CA GLY A 282 8.07 -8.65 -8.13
C GLY A 282 9.12 -9.18 -9.11
N THR A 283 9.00 -8.89 -10.41
CA THR A 283 10.00 -9.23 -11.44
C THR A 283 10.69 -7.98 -12.00
N THR A 284 9.92 -6.92 -12.23
CA THR A 284 10.39 -5.65 -12.80
C THR A 284 9.97 -4.50 -11.91
N GLU A 285 10.91 -3.60 -11.64
CA GLU A 285 10.63 -2.31 -11.01
C GLU A 285 10.29 -1.24 -12.06
N PHE A 286 9.37 -0.34 -11.74
CA PHE A 286 8.82 0.66 -12.64
C PHE A 286 9.01 2.07 -12.07
N ASN A 287 9.64 2.94 -12.85
CA ASN A 287 9.82 4.36 -12.52
C ASN A 287 8.62 5.22 -12.95
N THR A 288 7.40 4.67 -12.90
CA THR A 288 6.16 5.26 -13.44
C THR A 288 4.95 4.71 -12.70
N THR A 289 3.74 5.25 -12.90
CA THR A 289 2.47 4.81 -12.30
C THR A 289 1.99 3.45 -12.85
N ARG A 290 2.81 2.43 -12.61
CA ARG A 290 2.65 1.01 -12.96
C ARG A 290 3.19 0.18 -11.82
N GLY A 291 2.46 -0.87 -11.46
CA GLY A 291 2.88 -1.86 -10.48
C GLY A 291 2.07 -3.14 -10.59
N ASN A 292 2.09 -3.94 -9.53
CA ASN A 292 1.36 -5.19 -9.47
C ASN A 292 -0.16 -5.01 -9.60
N ASN A 293 -0.73 -4.01 -8.92
CA ASN A 293 -2.18 -3.88 -8.79
C ASN A 293 -2.84 -3.09 -9.93
N GLY A 294 -2.07 -2.20 -10.58
CA GLY A 294 -2.64 -1.29 -11.56
C GLY A 294 -1.63 -0.56 -12.44
N LEU A 295 -2.16 0.00 -13.53
CA LEU A 295 -1.44 0.81 -14.51
C LEU A 295 -2.27 2.06 -14.80
N ALA A 296 -1.85 3.22 -14.29
CA ALA A 296 -2.54 4.49 -14.51
C ALA A 296 -1.92 5.32 -15.64
N HIS A 297 -2.78 5.98 -16.41
CA HIS A 297 -2.42 6.78 -17.58
C HIS A 297 -3.62 7.58 -18.10
N THR A 298 -3.38 8.50 -19.03
CA THR A 298 -4.48 9.11 -19.81
C THR A 298 -5.00 8.16 -20.89
N ASN A 299 -6.19 8.44 -21.41
CA ASN A 299 -6.72 7.80 -22.62
C ASN A 299 -7.60 8.77 -23.44
N TRP A 300 -7.09 9.96 -23.75
CA TRP A 300 -7.86 11.03 -24.41
C TRP A 300 -8.43 10.61 -25.77
N GLU A 301 -7.78 9.67 -26.45
CA GLU A 301 -8.17 9.18 -27.76
C GLU A 301 -9.12 7.97 -27.69
N ASN A 302 -9.53 7.52 -26.49
CA ASN A 302 -10.40 6.37 -26.28
C ASN A 302 -9.91 5.09 -27.00
N LEU A 303 -8.63 4.79 -26.83
CA LEU A 303 -8.04 3.61 -27.44
C LEU A 303 -8.29 2.36 -26.55
N SER A 304 -8.40 1.21 -27.20
CA SER A 304 -8.75 -0.07 -26.57
C SER A 304 -7.57 -1.03 -26.39
N SER A 305 -6.36 -0.63 -26.81
CA SER A 305 -5.13 -1.42 -26.73
C SER A 305 -3.90 -0.52 -26.78
N GLY A 306 -2.73 -1.06 -26.46
CA GLY A 306 -1.48 -0.29 -26.43
C GLY A 306 -1.29 0.53 -25.15
N TYR A 307 -2.03 0.19 -24.08
CA TYR A 307 -2.02 0.91 -22.80
C TYR A 307 -0.63 1.22 -22.28
N LEU A 308 0.33 0.29 -22.38
CA LEU A 308 1.72 0.51 -21.96
C LEU A 308 2.39 1.74 -22.60
N ASN A 309 1.94 2.20 -23.76
CA ASN A 309 2.51 3.35 -24.47
C ASN A 309 1.75 4.67 -24.20
N PHE A 310 0.65 4.64 -23.43
CA PHE A 310 -0.15 5.84 -23.20
C PHE A 310 0.56 6.81 -22.25
N PRO A 311 0.31 8.13 -22.39
CA PRO A 311 0.96 9.14 -21.57
C PRO A 311 0.76 8.90 -20.08
N ARG A 312 1.87 8.88 -19.34
CA ARG A 312 1.91 8.82 -17.89
C ARG A 312 3.19 9.43 -17.35
N PRO A 313 3.18 9.93 -16.10
CA PRO A 313 4.39 10.43 -15.47
C PRO A 313 5.44 9.34 -15.33
N SER A 314 6.71 9.69 -15.50
CA SER A 314 7.86 8.85 -15.13
C SER A 314 8.84 9.70 -14.33
N SER A 315 9.36 9.14 -13.24
CA SER A 315 10.29 9.78 -12.33
C SER A 315 11.30 8.73 -11.87
N ALA A 316 12.58 8.99 -12.10
CA ALA A 316 13.67 8.09 -11.73
C ALA A 316 13.83 7.94 -10.20
N ASP A 317 13.35 8.93 -9.44
CA ASP A 317 13.35 8.99 -7.99
C ASP A 317 11.97 8.70 -7.37
N LEU A 318 11.01 8.20 -8.16
CA LEU A 318 9.63 7.87 -7.74
C LEU A 318 8.89 9.03 -7.04
N LYS A 319 9.18 10.28 -7.41
CA LYS A 319 8.48 11.47 -6.95
C LYS A 319 7.37 11.88 -7.90
N PHE A 320 6.15 11.52 -7.55
CA PHE A 320 4.93 11.87 -8.28
C PHE A 320 4.24 13.07 -7.62
N GLU A 321 4.93 14.21 -7.64
CA GLU A 321 4.46 15.48 -7.06
C GLU A 321 4.24 16.48 -8.20
N TYR A 322 2.97 16.74 -8.53
CA TYR A 322 2.59 17.53 -9.71
C TYR A 322 1.60 18.62 -9.33
N PRO A 323 1.79 19.85 -9.87
CA PRO A 323 0.87 20.95 -9.58
C PRO A 323 -0.52 20.65 -10.12
N TYR A 324 -1.53 21.06 -9.36
CA TYR A 324 -2.94 21.03 -9.74
C TYR A 324 -3.64 22.27 -9.17
N SER A 325 -4.55 22.84 -9.95
CA SER A 325 -5.39 23.95 -9.53
C SER A 325 -6.83 23.68 -9.95
N LEU A 326 -7.78 23.95 -9.04
CA LEU A 326 -9.22 23.86 -9.33
C LEU A 326 -9.68 24.90 -10.37
N GLU A 327 -8.88 25.93 -10.60
CA GLU A 327 -9.13 26.98 -11.60
C GLU A 327 -8.53 26.66 -12.98
N GLU A 328 -7.76 25.58 -13.11
CA GLU A 328 -7.19 25.18 -14.41
C GLU A 328 -8.29 24.65 -15.34
N THR A 329 -8.41 25.27 -16.52
CA THR A 329 -9.44 24.97 -17.51
C THR A 329 -8.99 23.94 -18.54
N ASP A 330 -7.68 23.80 -18.78
CA ASP A 330 -7.13 22.74 -19.61
C ASP A 330 -6.79 21.52 -18.75
N TYR A 331 -7.71 20.56 -18.71
CA TYR A 331 -7.50 19.36 -17.92
C TYR A 331 -6.27 18.53 -18.36
N LYS A 332 -5.79 18.70 -19.59
CA LYS A 332 -4.57 18.02 -20.05
C LYS A 332 -3.32 18.59 -19.38
N ALA A 333 -3.34 19.86 -18.96
CA ALA A 333 -2.21 20.52 -18.31
C ALA A 333 -1.88 19.90 -16.95
N TYR A 334 -2.88 19.36 -16.24
CA TYR A 334 -2.70 18.67 -14.95
C TYR A 334 -2.80 17.14 -15.03
N ALA A 335 -2.67 16.54 -16.21
CA ALA A 335 -2.85 15.11 -16.41
C ALA A 335 -1.98 14.25 -15.47
N ASN A 336 -0.73 14.65 -15.20
CA ASN A 336 0.14 13.91 -14.28
C ASN A 336 -0.39 13.91 -12.83
N ALA A 337 -0.97 15.02 -12.35
CA ALA A 337 -1.61 15.07 -11.03
C ALA A 337 -2.84 14.17 -10.98
N SER A 338 -3.65 14.18 -12.05
CA SER A 338 -4.84 13.32 -12.17
C SER A 338 -4.49 11.82 -12.19
N ILE A 339 -3.46 11.44 -12.95
CA ILE A 339 -2.96 10.06 -12.99
C ILE A 339 -2.44 9.64 -11.61
N THR A 340 -1.68 10.51 -10.95
CA THR A 340 -1.13 10.25 -9.61
C THR A 340 -2.25 10.04 -8.59
N GLN A 341 -3.29 10.88 -8.62
CA GLN A 341 -4.45 10.74 -7.74
C GLN A 341 -5.20 9.43 -7.99
N LEU A 342 -5.49 9.10 -9.26
CA LEU A 342 -6.19 7.86 -9.60
C LEU A 342 -5.37 6.63 -9.18
N TYR A 343 -4.04 6.69 -9.37
CA TYR A 343 -3.12 5.63 -8.97
C TYR A 343 -3.13 5.41 -7.46
N TYR A 344 -3.02 6.50 -6.69
CA TYR A 344 -3.06 6.48 -5.23
C TYR A 344 -4.39 5.91 -4.71
N THR A 345 -5.52 6.48 -5.13
CA THR A 345 -6.83 6.09 -4.60
C THR A 345 -7.15 4.63 -4.94
N SER A 346 -6.82 4.17 -6.16
CA SER A 346 -7.06 2.80 -6.58
C SER A 346 -6.22 1.78 -5.80
N ASN A 347 -4.93 2.07 -5.58
CA ASN A 347 -4.08 1.17 -4.80
C ASN A 347 -4.40 1.21 -3.29
N ALA A 348 -4.72 2.37 -2.73
CA ALA A 348 -5.15 2.46 -1.33
C ALA A 348 -6.44 1.66 -1.08
N TYR A 349 -7.37 1.69 -2.03
CA TYR A 349 -8.59 0.89 -1.95
C TYR A 349 -8.33 -0.60 -2.15
N HIS A 350 -7.45 -0.98 -3.09
CA HIS A 350 -6.97 -2.35 -3.24
C HIS A 350 -6.46 -2.91 -1.91
N ASP A 351 -5.56 -2.17 -1.24
CA ASP A 351 -4.95 -2.60 0.01
C ASP A 351 -5.98 -2.75 1.14
N LEU A 352 -6.97 -1.86 1.21
CA LEU A 352 -8.07 -1.98 2.16
C LEU A 352 -8.94 -3.22 1.88
N LEU A 353 -9.27 -3.48 0.61
CA LEU A 353 -10.07 -4.63 0.23
C LEU A 353 -9.35 -5.95 0.50
N HIS A 354 -8.05 -6.02 0.23
CA HIS A 354 -7.21 -7.17 0.58
C HIS A 354 -7.22 -7.42 2.09
N THR A 355 -7.04 -6.35 2.88
CA THR A 355 -7.12 -6.39 4.35
C THR A 355 -8.48 -6.93 4.84
N LEU A 356 -9.57 -6.61 4.15
CA LEU A 356 -10.92 -7.10 4.45
C LEU A 356 -11.20 -8.51 3.88
N GLY A 357 -10.28 -9.10 3.10
CA GLY A 357 -10.38 -10.48 2.61
C GLY A 357 -10.61 -10.64 1.11
N PHE A 358 -10.66 -9.57 0.32
CA PHE A 358 -10.60 -9.65 -1.14
C PHE A 358 -9.14 -9.68 -1.59
N ASN A 359 -8.52 -10.85 -1.43
CA ASN A 359 -7.12 -11.14 -1.74
C ASN A 359 -6.99 -11.99 -3.02
N GLU A 360 -5.79 -12.51 -3.27
CA GLU A 360 -5.43 -13.26 -4.50
C GLU A 360 -6.31 -14.49 -4.69
N ARG A 361 -6.63 -15.23 -3.62
CA ARG A 361 -7.54 -16.39 -3.67
C ARG A 361 -8.98 -15.99 -3.99
N ALA A 362 -9.39 -14.81 -3.57
CA ALA A 362 -10.70 -14.24 -3.87
C ALA A 362 -10.75 -13.58 -5.27
N GLY A 363 -9.62 -13.53 -5.98
CA GLY A 363 -9.50 -12.93 -7.31
C GLY A 363 -9.44 -11.41 -7.26
N ASN A 364 -8.63 -10.83 -6.37
CA ASN A 364 -8.19 -9.43 -6.48
C ASN A 364 -7.40 -9.20 -7.78
N PHE A 365 -6.99 -7.96 -8.00
CA PHE A 365 -6.43 -7.52 -9.29
C PHE A 365 -4.92 -7.36 -9.18
N GLU A 366 -4.16 -8.35 -9.65
CA GLU A 366 -2.70 -8.35 -9.54
C GLU A 366 -2.03 -8.99 -10.78
N ILE A 367 -0.85 -8.52 -11.17
CA ILE A 367 -0.04 -9.19 -12.21
C ILE A 367 0.49 -10.52 -11.65
N ASN A 368 1.06 -10.47 -10.47
CA ASN A 368 1.80 -11.55 -9.84
C ASN A 368 1.26 -11.76 -8.43
N ASN A 369 0.59 -12.90 -8.23
CA ASN A 369 0.01 -13.28 -6.94
C ASN A 369 1.01 -13.99 -6.03
N ASN A 370 2.29 -14.13 -6.45
CA ASN A 370 3.39 -14.71 -5.66
C ASN A 370 3.11 -16.06 -5.00
N GLY A 371 2.28 -16.90 -5.65
CA GLY A 371 1.88 -18.20 -5.12
C GLY A 371 0.79 -18.18 -4.04
N ALA A 372 0.20 -17.02 -3.71
CA ALA A 372 -0.89 -16.89 -2.75
C ALA A 372 -2.20 -17.57 -3.20
N GLY A 373 -2.39 -17.76 -4.52
CA GLY A 373 -3.56 -18.38 -5.14
C GLY A 373 -4.19 -17.45 -6.18
N GLY A 374 -5.38 -17.77 -6.69
CA GLY A 374 -5.98 -17.03 -7.81
C GLY A 374 -5.28 -17.28 -9.14
N ARG A 375 -5.65 -16.53 -10.18
CA ARG A 375 -5.04 -16.64 -11.52
C ARG A 375 -3.97 -15.60 -11.81
N GLY A 376 -4.08 -14.39 -11.25
CA GLY A 376 -3.17 -13.28 -11.49
C GLY A 376 -3.13 -12.85 -12.96
N GLY A 377 -2.19 -11.98 -13.32
CA GLY A 377 -2.11 -11.39 -14.67
C GLY A 377 -3.24 -10.41 -14.98
N ASP A 378 -3.87 -9.85 -13.94
CA ASP A 378 -5.11 -9.09 -14.05
C ASP A 378 -5.14 -7.76 -13.29
N LEU A 379 -4.01 -7.04 -13.33
CA LEU A 379 -3.95 -5.64 -12.92
C LEU A 379 -5.07 -4.79 -13.54
N VAL A 380 -5.44 -3.71 -12.85
CA VAL A 380 -6.41 -2.75 -13.37
C VAL A 380 -5.76 -1.75 -14.34
N TYR A 381 -6.29 -1.65 -15.57
CA TYR A 381 -6.01 -0.50 -16.43
C TYR A 381 -6.82 0.71 -15.95
N LEU A 382 -6.13 1.71 -15.41
CA LEU A 382 -6.71 2.90 -14.77
C LEU A 382 -6.63 4.10 -15.73
N ASN A 383 -7.68 4.31 -16.52
CA ASN A 383 -7.73 5.40 -17.50
C ASN A 383 -8.29 6.66 -16.85
N THR A 384 -7.45 7.67 -16.66
CA THR A 384 -7.94 9.03 -16.36
C THR A 384 -8.23 9.81 -17.64
N GLN A 385 -9.13 10.79 -17.55
CA GLN A 385 -9.48 11.71 -18.64
C GLN A 385 -9.80 10.98 -19.95
N ASP A 386 -10.46 9.82 -19.86
CA ASP A 386 -10.70 8.97 -21.01
C ASP A 386 -11.67 9.66 -21.99
N GLY A 387 -11.31 9.70 -23.27
CA GLY A 387 -12.06 10.43 -24.29
C GLY A 387 -13.32 9.74 -24.79
N GLY A 388 -13.69 8.58 -24.24
CA GLY A 388 -14.88 7.86 -24.69
C GLY A 388 -16.19 8.37 -24.09
N GLY A 389 -16.14 9.38 -23.21
CA GLY A 389 -17.32 9.98 -22.63
C GLY A 389 -17.02 11.25 -21.83
N VAL A 390 -18.08 11.86 -21.33
CA VAL A 390 -18.06 12.95 -20.35
C VAL A 390 -19.20 12.73 -19.35
N ASN A 391 -19.10 13.32 -18.17
CA ASN A 391 -20.13 13.26 -17.12
C ASN A 391 -20.52 11.83 -16.70
N ASN A 392 -19.53 10.93 -16.63
CA ASN A 392 -19.73 9.55 -16.21
C ASN A 392 -18.39 8.93 -15.72
N ALA A 393 -18.40 7.67 -15.33
CA ALA A 393 -17.25 6.78 -15.24
C ALA A 393 -17.73 5.34 -15.54
N ASN A 394 -16.83 4.37 -15.64
CA ASN A 394 -17.19 2.94 -15.64
C ASN A 394 -16.01 2.05 -15.30
N PHE A 395 -16.30 0.85 -14.81
CA PHE A 395 -15.34 -0.24 -14.61
C PHE A 395 -15.81 -1.51 -15.31
N LEU A 396 -15.03 -1.98 -16.30
CA LEU A 396 -15.29 -3.25 -16.99
C LEU A 396 -14.53 -4.37 -16.30
N THR A 397 -15.26 -5.26 -15.60
CA THR A 397 -14.67 -6.37 -14.83
C THR A 397 -14.84 -7.71 -15.56
N PRO A 398 -13.79 -8.27 -16.17
CA PRO A 398 -13.80 -9.65 -16.66
C PRO A 398 -13.52 -10.64 -15.51
N PRO A 399 -13.70 -11.96 -15.75
CA PRO A 399 -13.29 -13.01 -14.81
C PRO A 399 -11.82 -12.93 -14.40
N ASP A 400 -11.50 -13.53 -13.24
CA ASP A 400 -10.15 -13.72 -12.72
C ASP A 400 -9.19 -14.29 -13.76
N GLY A 401 -7.99 -13.70 -13.79
CA GLY A 401 -6.97 -13.93 -14.80
C GLY A 401 -7.06 -13.03 -16.04
N GLN A 402 -7.93 -12.01 -16.04
CA GLN A 402 -8.04 -11.04 -17.12
C GLN A 402 -8.08 -9.61 -16.57
N PRO A 403 -7.29 -8.69 -17.13
CA PRO A 403 -7.18 -7.33 -16.60
C PRO A 403 -8.48 -6.54 -16.81
N PRO A 404 -9.09 -5.99 -15.74
CA PRO A 404 -10.20 -5.07 -15.87
C PRO A 404 -9.76 -3.69 -16.38
N ARG A 405 -10.76 -2.85 -16.64
CA ARG A 405 -10.52 -1.49 -17.13
C ARG A 405 -11.43 -0.49 -16.43
N MET A 406 -10.84 0.41 -15.65
CA MET A 406 -11.52 1.58 -15.10
C MET A 406 -11.34 2.77 -16.06
N ARG A 407 -12.41 3.54 -16.25
CA ARG A 407 -12.43 4.72 -17.13
C ARG A 407 -13.08 5.88 -16.39
N MET A 408 -12.26 6.86 -16.03
CA MET A 408 -12.68 8.10 -15.41
C MET A 408 -12.79 9.17 -16.50
N PHE A 409 -13.90 9.91 -16.50
CA PHE A 409 -14.14 10.95 -17.50
C PHE A 409 -14.09 12.36 -16.90
N ILE A 410 -14.01 13.35 -17.78
CA ILE A 410 -14.19 14.76 -17.43
C ILE A 410 -15.69 15.05 -17.28
N TRP A 411 -16.04 15.80 -16.24
CA TRP A 411 -17.39 16.27 -15.93
C TRP A 411 -17.52 17.76 -16.29
N THR A 412 -18.36 18.04 -17.26
CA THR A 412 -18.60 19.37 -17.85
C THR A 412 -19.81 20.08 -17.25
N LYS A 413 -20.25 19.67 -16.05
CA LYS A 413 -21.40 20.25 -15.33
C LYS A 413 -21.06 21.58 -14.65
N THR A 414 -19.78 21.82 -14.39
CA THR A 414 -19.25 23.01 -13.76
C THR A 414 -18.30 23.75 -14.70
N SER A 415 -17.96 24.99 -14.33
CA SER A 415 -16.90 25.78 -14.96
C SER A 415 -15.90 26.21 -13.88
N PRO A 416 -14.62 25.79 -13.94
CA PRO A 416 -14.05 24.81 -14.90
C PRO A 416 -14.71 23.42 -14.82
N SER A 417 -14.51 22.62 -15.88
CA SER A 417 -14.89 21.20 -15.87
C SER A 417 -14.05 20.45 -14.83
N ARG A 418 -14.67 19.48 -14.15
CA ARG A 418 -14.05 18.72 -13.06
C ARG A 418 -13.58 17.36 -13.55
N ASP A 419 -12.42 16.92 -13.09
CA ASP A 419 -11.87 15.60 -13.41
C ASP A 419 -12.26 14.61 -12.31
N SER A 420 -13.00 13.55 -12.67
CA SER A 420 -13.53 12.59 -11.70
C SER A 420 -12.47 11.77 -10.99
N SER A 421 -11.23 11.75 -11.48
CA SER A 421 -10.12 11.12 -10.77
C SER A 421 -9.76 11.80 -9.45
N PHE A 422 -10.17 13.07 -9.24
CA PHE A 422 -10.05 13.78 -7.96
C PHE A 422 -11.26 13.61 -7.04
N ASP A 423 -12.32 12.94 -7.49
CA ASP A 423 -13.44 12.51 -6.64
C ASP A 423 -13.21 11.06 -6.23
N ALA A 424 -12.60 10.86 -5.06
CA ALA A 424 -12.29 9.53 -4.54
C ALA A 424 -13.56 8.68 -4.38
N GLY A 425 -14.72 9.30 -4.12
CA GLY A 425 -15.99 8.61 -4.06
C GLY A 425 -16.38 7.96 -5.40
N VAL A 426 -16.15 8.65 -6.53
CA VAL A 426 -16.37 8.07 -7.86
C VAL A 426 -15.37 6.96 -8.15
N VAL A 427 -14.08 7.16 -7.84
CA VAL A 427 -13.05 6.12 -8.05
C VAL A 427 -13.36 4.85 -7.26
N ILE A 428 -13.72 4.99 -5.98
CA ILE A 428 -14.08 3.85 -5.10
C ILE A 428 -15.36 3.18 -5.62
N HIS A 429 -16.36 3.95 -6.03
CA HIS A 429 -17.58 3.41 -6.65
C HIS A 429 -17.23 2.49 -7.84
N GLU A 430 -16.44 3.00 -8.77
CA GLU A 430 -16.06 2.22 -9.96
C GLU A 430 -15.25 0.98 -9.60
N TYR A 431 -14.28 1.09 -8.70
CA TYR A 431 -13.47 -0.05 -8.28
C TYR A 431 -14.32 -1.12 -7.58
N THR A 432 -15.37 -0.71 -6.85
CA THR A 432 -16.30 -1.64 -6.17
C THR A 432 -17.13 -2.49 -7.14
N HIS A 433 -17.33 -2.05 -8.38
CA HIS A 433 -17.87 -2.96 -9.41
C HIS A 433 -16.94 -4.14 -9.66
N GLY A 434 -15.62 -3.94 -9.55
CA GLY A 434 -14.61 -4.99 -9.53
C GLY A 434 -14.84 -6.00 -8.42
N LEU A 435 -14.93 -5.49 -7.18
CA LEU A 435 -15.19 -6.30 -5.98
C LEU A 435 -16.46 -7.14 -6.10
N SER A 436 -17.60 -6.49 -6.37
CA SER A 436 -18.91 -7.14 -6.40
C SER A 436 -19.02 -8.17 -7.54
N SER A 437 -18.40 -7.91 -8.69
CA SER A 437 -18.38 -8.84 -9.84
C SER A 437 -17.49 -10.05 -9.60
N ARG A 438 -16.35 -9.90 -8.88
CA ARG A 438 -15.45 -11.02 -8.58
C ARG A 438 -15.96 -11.88 -7.43
N LEU A 439 -16.62 -11.29 -6.42
CA LEU A 439 -17.12 -12.06 -5.28
C LEU A 439 -18.46 -12.76 -5.59
N THR A 440 -19.38 -12.12 -6.33
CA THR A 440 -20.70 -12.71 -6.59
C THR A 440 -20.61 -13.87 -7.58
N GLY A 441 -20.91 -15.08 -7.11
CA GLY A 441 -20.81 -16.30 -7.94
C GLY A 441 -19.38 -16.79 -8.20
N GLY A 442 -18.39 -16.17 -7.56
CA GLY A 442 -16.98 -16.53 -7.59
C GLY A 442 -16.15 -15.86 -8.69
N PRO A 443 -14.82 -15.75 -8.50
CA PRO A 443 -13.95 -14.88 -9.28
C PRO A 443 -13.88 -15.21 -10.78
N ALA A 444 -14.10 -16.47 -11.15
CA ALA A 444 -14.12 -16.91 -12.53
C ALA A 444 -15.46 -16.63 -13.27
N ASN A 445 -16.46 -16.08 -12.60
CA ASN A 445 -17.82 -15.90 -13.12
C ASN A 445 -18.35 -14.45 -12.95
N ALA A 446 -17.67 -13.49 -13.57
CA ALA A 446 -17.99 -12.06 -13.47
C ALA A 446 -19.36 -11.64 -14.06
N GLY A 447 -20.11 -12.55 -14.68
CA GLY A 447 -21.43 -12.28 -15.28
C GLY A 447 -22.60 -12.32 -14.30
N CYS A 448 -22.35 -12.46 -12.99
CA CYS A 448 -23.39 -12.77 -12.01
C CYS A 448 -24.27 -11.62 -11.54
N LEU A 449 -24.03 -10.39 -12.01
CA LEU A 449 -24.85 -9.22 -11.69
C LEU A 449 -25.66 -8.73 -12.90
N SER A 450 -26.04 -9.65 -13.80
CA SER A 450 -26.65 -9.32 -15.09
C SER A 450 -28.14 -8.93 -15.04
N SER A 451 -28.88 -9.37 -14.01
CA SER A 451 -30.29 -9.01 -13.85
C SER A 451 -30.47 -7.56 -13.38
N ILE A 452 -31.65 -6.96 -13.61
CA ILE A 452 -31.88 -5.56 -13.24
C ILE A 452 -31.73 -5.27 -11.74
N GLU A 453 -32.18 -6.19 -10.88
CA GLU A 453 -32.05 -6.03 -9.42
C GLU A 453 -30.60 -6.25 -9.00
N SER A 454 -29.96 -7.35 -9.42
CA SER A 454 -28.56 -7.63 -9.08
C SER A 454 -27.59 -6.58 -9.62
N GLY A 455 -27.84 -6.06 -10.83
CA GLY A 455 -27.06 -4.97 -11.42
C GLY A 455 -27.26 -3.68 -10.65
N GLY A 456 -28.49 -3.39 -10.22
CA GLY A 456 -28.78 -2.29 -9.30
C GLY A 456 -28.09 -2.46 -7.94
N MET A 457 -28.00 -3.68 -7.42
CA MET A 457 -27.22 -3.95 -6.21
C MET A 457 -25.73 -3.70 -6.42
N GLY A 458 -25.21 -3.99 -7.63
CA GLY A 458 -23.88 -3.57 -8.09
C GLY A 458 -23.61 -2.08 -7.81
N GLU A 459 -24.50 -1.21 -8.28
CA GLU A 459 -24.45 0.23 -8.01
C GLU A 459 -24.53 0.56 -6.51
N GLY A 460 -25.35 -0.19 -5.76
CA GLY A 460 -25.58 0.04 -4.33
C GLY A 460 -24.39 -0.35 -3.45
N TRP A 461 -23.71 -1.47 -3.73
CA TRP A 461 -22.47 -1.81 -3.04
C TRP A 461 -21.40 -0.75 -3.31
N SER A 462 -21.30 -0.28 -4.56
CA SER A 462 -20.36 0.76 -4.95
C SER A 462 -20.56 2.08 -4.19
N ASP A 463 -21.80 2.57 -4.10
CA ASP A 463 -22.12 3.76 -3.29
C ASP A 463 -21.92 3.52 -1.78
N PHE A 464 -22.21 2.31 -1.29
CA PHE A 464 -22.02 1.95 0.11
C PHE A 464 -20.54 2.03 0.51
N TYR A 465 -19.62 1.42 -0.25
CA TYR A 465 -18.19 1.47 0.07
C TYR A 465 -17.64 2.89 0.00
N ALA A 466 -17.99 3.64 -1.06
CA ALA A 466 -17.62 5.05 -1.20
C ALA A 466 -18.11 5.89 -0.01
N THR A 467 -19.33 5.63 0.48
CA THR A 467 -19.91 6.37 1.61
C THR A 467 -19.34 5.94 2.97
N ALA A 468 -19.12 4.64 3.18
CA ALA A 468 -18.55 4.13 4.43
C ALA A 468 -17.11 4.59 4.64
N ILE A 469 -16.31 4.64 3.57
CA ILE A 469 -14.90 5.04 3.63
C ILE A 469 -14.73 6.53 3.99
N ARG A 470 -15.60 7.40 3.46
CA ARG A 470 -15.49 8.85 3.65
C ARG A 470 -16.11 9.39 4.94
N LEU A 471 -16.63 8.52 5.82
CA LEU A 471 -17.16 8.97 7.10
C LEU A 471 -16.09 9.77 7.86
N LYS A 472 -16.49 10.94 8.35
CA LYS A 472 -15.63 11.88 9.07
C LYS A 472 -15.67 11.60 10.58
N PRO A 473 -14.65 12.02 11.35
CA PRO A 473 -14.63 11.79 12.79
C PRO A 473 -15.88 12.29 13.53
N ALA A 474 -16.40 13.46 13.15
CA ALA A 474 -17.56 14.09 13.78
C ALA A 474 -18.92 13.54 13.30
N ASP A 475 -18.95 12.62 12.33
CA ASP A 475 -20.20 12.10 11.80
C ASP A 475 -20.98 11.29 12.83
N THR A 476 -22.30 11.37 12.70
CA THR A 476 -23.24 10.59 13.50
C THR A 476 -24.27 9.95 12.58
N ARG A 477 -25.15 9.09 13.11
CA ARG A 477 -26.25 8.50 12.34
C ARG A 477 -27.20 9.51 11.67
N ALA A 478 -27.15 10.78 12.08
CA ALA A 478 -27.91 11.86 11.48
C ALA A 478 -27.18 12.56 10.31
N THR A 479 -25.92 12.21 10.02
CA THR A 479 -25.19 12.75 8.87
C THR A 479 -25.76 12.18 7.58
N ASP A 480 -26.01 13.07 6.61
CA ASP A 480 -26.48 12.74 5.28
C ASP A 480 -25.36 12.89 4.24
N TYR A 481 -25.34 12.00 3.24
CA TYR A 481 -24.28 11.96 2.25
C TYR A 481 -24.80 11.94 0.80
N PRO A 482 -24.40 12.89 -0.08
CA PRO A 482 -24.66 12.83 -1.52
C PRO A 482 -23.61 11.97 -2.23
N MET A 483 -23.96 11.38 -3.38
CA MET A 483 -22.95 10.80 -4.28
C MET A 483 -22.58 11.81 -5.37
N GLY A 484 -21.30 12.06 -5.59
CA GLY A 484 -20.81 12.90 -6.71
C GLY A 484 -21.26 14.38 -6.64
N ALA A 485 -21.45 14.95 -5.45
CA ALA A 485 -21.85 16.36 -5.33
C ALA A 485 -20.83 17.32 -5.94
N TRP A 486 -19.54 17.02 -5.78
CA TRP A 486 -18.48 17.84 -6.36
C TRP A 486 -18.48 17.74 -7.88
N ILE A 487 -18.34 16.57 -8.49
CA ILE A 487 -18.34 16.46 -9.96
C ILE A 487 -19.62 17.01 -10.63
N GLU A 488 -20.79 16.91 -9.98
CA GLU A 488 -22.06 17.43 -10.52
C GLU A 488 -22.20 18.94 -10.32
N GLY A 489 -21.55 19.51 -9.30
CA GLY A 489 -21.75 20.92 -8.92
C GLY A 489 -23.08 21.21 -8.22
N ASP A 490 -23.72 20.17 -7.67
CA ASP A 490 -24.98 20.24 -6.94
C ASP A 490 -24.80 19.51 -5.59
N SER A 491 -25.12 20.17 -4.48
CA SER A 491 -25.00 19.60 -3.14
C SER A 491 -25.88 18.36 -2.93
N ARG A 492 -26.88 18.13 -3.79
CA ARG A 492 -27.71 16.91 -3.79
C ARG A 492 -27.02 15.71 -4.43
N GLY A 493 -25.98 15.94 -5.23
CA GLY A 493 -25.30 14.89 -6.00
C GLY A 493 -26.17 14.29 -7.11
N ILE A 494 -25.82 13.09 -7.54
CA ILE A 494 -26.37 12.43 -8.74
C ILE A 494 -27.44 11.35 -8.46
N ARG A 495 -27.85 11.16 -7.20
CA ARG A 495 -28.84 10.15 -6.79
C ARG A 495 -30.20 10.79 -6.49
N ASN A 496 -31.26 9.97 -6.45
CA ASN A 496 -32.61 10.45 -6.20
C ASN A 496 -32.78 10.98 -4.76
N PHE A 497 -32.11 10.32 -3.81
CA PHE A 497 -32.10 10.70 -2.40
C PHE A 497 -30.68 10.62 -1.83
N LEU A 498 -30.41 11.50 -0.86
CA LEU A 498 -29.20 11.42 -0.04
C LEU A 498 -29.17 10.10 0.75
N TYR A 499 -27.99 9.58 1.02
CA TYR A 499 -27.83 8.50 1.99
C TYR A 499 -28.05 9.06 3.38
N SER A 500 -29.12 8.61 4.02
CA SER A 500 -29.61 9.14 5.30
C SER A 500 -30.30 8.04 6.09
N THR A 501 -30.18 8.08 7.42
CA THR A 501 -31.05 7.24 8.28
C THR A 501 -32.41 7.90 8.57
N SER A 502 -32.66 9.12 8.10
CA SER A 502 -33.96 9.78 8.21
C SER A 502 -34.90 9.30 7.10
N MET A 503 -36.08 8.80 7.47
CA MET A 503 -37.14 8.47 6.51
C MET A 503 -37.79 9.72 5.89
N GLU A 504 -37.57 10.90 6.47
CA GLU A 504 -38.02 12.17 5.87
C GLU A 504 -37.06 12.60 4.75
N THR A 505 -35.74 12.45 4.94
CA THR A 505 -34.73 12.75 3.93
C THR A 505 -34.69 11.70 2.83
N ASN A 506 -34.78 10.42 3.21
CA ASN A 506 -34.77 9.28 2.28
C ASN A 506 -35.89 8.28 2.64
N PRO A 507 -37.08 8.42 2.01
CA PRO A 507 -38.25 7.58 2.29
C PRO A 507 -38.21 6.22 1.59
N GLN A 508 -37.12 5.84 0.93
CA GLN A 508 -37.08 4.66 0.07
C GLN A 508 -37.19 3.35 0.87
N VAL A 509 -38.03 2.44 0.37
CA VAL A 509 -38.28 1.07 0.86
C VAL A 509 -38.15 0.04 -0.28
N TYR A 510 -38.16 -1.25 0.05
CA TYR A 510 -37.90 -2.34 -0.91
C TYR A 510 -38.83 -2.33 -2.13
N THR A 511 -40.14 -2.14 -1.94
CA THR A 511 -41.11 -2.05 -3.05
C THR A 511 -40.86 -0.89 -4.02
N ASN A 512 -40.08 0.13 -3.64
CA ASN A 512 -39.71 1.19 -4.57
C ASN A 512 -38.84 0.70 -5.73
N VAL A 513 -38.25 -0.50 -5.66
CA VAL A 513 -37.55 -1.13 -6.79
C VAL A 513 -38.51 -1.36 -7.96
N ASP A 514 -39.79 -1.68 -7.70
CA ASP A 514 -40.76 -2.07 -8.73
C ASP A 514 -41.06 -0.95 -9.75
N GLN A 515 -40.78 0.31 -9.39
CA GLN A 515 -40.98 1.46 -10.29
C GLN A 515 -39.81 1.71 -11.25
N TYR A 516 -38.69 1.01 -11.09
CA TYR A 516 -37.45 1.30 -11.80
C TYR A 516 -37.02 0.16 -12.75
N ILE A 517 -36.64 0.57 -13.96
CA ILE A 517 -36.00 -0.28 -14.97
C ILE A 517 -34.54 0.12 -15.21
N ARG A 518 -33.95 0.89 -14.29
CA ARG A 518 -32.55 1.35 -14.34
C ARG A 518 -31.82 0.91 -13.07
N VAL A 519 -30.56 0.57 -13.20
CA VAL A 519 -29.72 0.09 -12.09
C VAL A 519 -29.46 1.16 -11.03
N HIS A 520 -29.12 2.40 -11.40
CA HIS A 520 -28.73 3.43 -10.41
C HIS A 520 -29.82 3.76 -9.36
N PRO A 521 -31.11 3.96 -9.71
CA PRO A 521 -32.16 4.16 -8.71
C PRO A 521 -32.36 2.94 -7.79
N ILE A 522 -32.18 1.72 -8.31
CA ILE A 522 -32.25 0.48 -7.50
C ILE A 522 -31.08 0.44 -6.53
N GLY A 523 -29.87 0.81 -6.99
CA GLY A 523 -28.69 0.92 -6.15
C GLY A 523 -28.82 1.93 -5.03
N ASN A 524 -29.45 3.08 -5.29
CA ASN A 524 -29.73 4.07 -4.23
C ASN A 524 -30.61 3.49 -3.10
N ILE A 525 -31.56 2.59 -3.42
CA ILE A 525 -32.35 1.88 -2.40
C ILE A 525 -31.47 0.88 -1.63
N TRP A 526 -30.69 0.05 -2.34
CA TRP A 526 -29.84 -0.97 -1.71
C TRP A 526 -28.78 -0.34 -0.78
N ALA A 527 -28.05 0.66 -1.28
CA ALA A 527 -27.07 1.40 -0.49
C ALA A 527 -27.71 2.09 0.73
N SER A 528 -28.95 2.58 0.61
CA SER A 528 -29.68 3.16 1.75
C SER A 528 -29.99 2.13 2.83
N MET A 529 -30.26 0.86 2.47
CA MET A 529 -30.40 -0.23 3.44
C MET A 529 -29.07 -0.56 4.12
N LEU A 530 -27.99 -0.65 3.36
CA LEU A 530 -26.65 -0.88 3.91
C LEU A 530 -26.18 0.28 4.81
N TYR A 531 -26.59 1.52 4.52
CA TYR A 531 -26.32 2.69 5.36
C TYR A 531 -27.02 2.61 6.72
N GLU A 532 -28.22 2.03 6.80
CA GLU A 532 -28.88 1.75 8.08
C GLU A 532 -28.10 0.69 8.88
N VAL A 533 -27.68 -0.40 8.22
CA VAL A 533 -26.87 -1.45 8.86
C VAL A 533 -25.55 -0.89 9.37
N LEU A 534 -24.89 -0.05 8.57
CA LEU A 534 -23.64 0.63 8.93
C LEU A 534 -23.77 1.40 10.23
N TRP A 535 -24.77 2.27 10.33
CA TRP A 535 -24.97 3.08 11.53
C TRP A 535 -25.44 2.25 12.73
N ASN A 536 -26.24 1.20 12.53
CA ASN A 536 -26.62 0.33 13.63
C ASN A 536 -25.41 -0.41 14.23
N LEU A 537 -24.45 -0.84 13.40
CA LEU A 537 -23.23 -1.47 13.87
C LEU A 537 -22.23 -0.47 14.45
N ILE A 538 -22.13 0.74 13.89
CA ILE A 538 -21.35 1.84 14.49
C ILE A 538 -21.89 2.22 15.87
N ASP A 539 -23.22 2.34 16.02
CA ASP A 539 -23.85 2.66 17.31
C ASP A 539 -23.53 1.60 18.38
N LYS A 540 -23.32 0.34 17.97
CA LYS A 540 -23.00 -0.79 18.87
C LYS A 540 -21.51 -0.94 19.17
N HIS A 541 -20.66 -0.85 18.16
CA HIS A 541 -19.23 -1.20 18.24
C HIS A 541 -18.29 0.01 18.13
N GLY A 542 -18.83 1.21 17.96
CA GLY A 542 -18.05 2.41 17.70
C GLY A 542 -17.59 2.51 16.24
N LYS A 543 -16.77 3.53 15.97
CA LYS A 543 -16.24 3.84 14.63
C LYS A 543 -14.74 4.05 14.72
N ASN A 544 -13.99 3.31 13.91
CA ASN A 544 -12.57 3.57 13.69
C ASN A 544 -12.40 4.58 12.55
N ASP A 545 -11.76 5.73 12.83
CA ASP A 545 -11.49 6.78 11.83
C ASP A 545 -10.15 6.61 11.11
N ALA A 546 -9.35 5.59 11.47
CA ALA A 546 -8.14 5.25 10.72
C ALA A 546 -8.48 4.76 9.30
N ALA A 547 -7.47 4.75 8.43
CA ALA A 547 -7.59 4.28 7.05
C ALA A 547 -7.79 2.77 6.92
N LYS A 548 -7.47 1.99 7.97
CA LYS A 548 -7.51 0.53 8.00
C LYS A 548 -8.19 0.02 9.28
N PRO A 549 -8.84 -1.15 9.22
CA PRO A 549 -9.40 -1.80 10.40
C PRO A 549 -8.32 -2.26 11.38
N ASP A 550 -8.72 -2.35 12.65
CA ASP A 550 -8.07 -3.20 13.64
C ASP A 550 -8.90 -4.47 13.81
N PHE A 551 -8.23 -5.61 13.96
CA PHE A 551 -8.88 -6.91 14.12
C PHE A 551 -8.61 -7.50 15.51
N ASP A 552 -9.57 -8.22 16.05
CA ASP A 552 -9.38 -9.03 17.25
C ASP A 552 -8.60 -10.33 16.98
N ALA A 553 -8.40 -11.15 18.01
CA ALA A 553 -7.67 -12.41 17.91
C ALA A 553 -8.33 -13.46 16.98
N ASN A 554 -9.61 -13.28 16.63
CA ASN A 554 -10.36 -14.16 15.73
C ASN A 554 -10.46 -13.60 14.30
N GLY A 555 -9.85 -12.44 14.02
CA GLY A 555 -9.92 -11.80 12.71
C GLY A 555 -11.21 -11.02 12.48
N VAL A 556 -11.91 -10.59 13.54
CA VAL A 556 -13.12 -9.76 13.45
C VAL A 556 -12.73 -8.29 13.58
N PRO A 557 -13.17 -7.38 12.66
CA PRO A 557 -12.99 -5.95 12.85
C PRO A 557 -13.57 -5.47 14.19
N THR A 558 -12.82 -4.68 14.93
CA THR A 558 -13.22 -4.29 16.30
C THR A 558 -14.26 -3.18 16.36
N ASP A 559 -14.50 -2.46 15.26
CA ASP A 559 -15.46 -1.35 15.19
C ASP A 559 -16.57 -1.62 14.16
N GLY A 560 -17.67 -0.88 14.27
CA GLY A 560 -18.87 -1.09 13.47
C GLY A 560 -18.71 -0.71 11.99
N LYS A 561 -17.85 0.26 11.66
CA LYS A 561 -17.65 0.71 10.27
C LYS A 561 -17.04 -0.42 9.46
N TYR A 562 -15.87 -0.90 9.89
CA TYR A 562 -15.18 -1.97 9.18
C TYR A 562 -15.83 -3.34 9.36
N LEU A 563 -16.51 -3.59 10.49
CA LEU A 563 -17.33 -4.80 10.62
C LEU A 563 -18.43 -4.83 9.56
N THR A 564 -19.16 -3.74 9.35
CA THR A 564 -20.20 -3.68 8.31
C THR A 564 -19.60 -3.93 6.92
N MET A 565 -18.47 -3.29 6.59
CA MET A 565 -17.80 -3.49 5.30
C MET A 565 -17.39 -4.95 5.11
N LYS A 566 -16.82 -5.60 6.13
CA LYS A 566 -16.45 -7.01 6.11
C LYS A 566 -17.67 -7.91 5.89
N LEU A 567 -18.78 -7.67 6.60
CA LEU A 567 -20.01 -8.45 6.46
C LEU A 567 -20.64 -8.30 5.07
N VAL A 568 -20.58 -7.09 4.49
CA VAL A 568 -21.05 -6.85 3.11
C VAL A 568 -20.14 -7.56 2.10
N LEU A 569 -18.82 -7.53 2.29
CA LEU A 569 -17.86 -8.29 1.47
C LEU A 569 -18.17 -9.78 1.50
N ASP A 570 -18.26 -10.36 2.69
CA ASP A 570 -18.54 -11.79 2.88
C ASP A 570 -19.94 -12.17 2.38
N GLY A 571 -20.92 -11.29 2.55
CA GLY A 571 -22.25 -11.45 1.97
C GLY A 571 -22.21 -11.57 0.43
N MET A 572 -21.38 -10.76 -0.25
CA MET A 572 -21.18 -10.89 -1.70
C MET A 572 -20.54 -12.23 -2.08
N ALA A 573 -19.66 -12.78 -1.25
CA ALA A 573 -19.03 -14.08 -1.47
C ALA A 573 -19.98 -15.27 -1.21
N LEU A 574 -20.98 -15.10 -0.32
CA LEU A 574 -21.96 -16.13 0.05
C LEU A 574 -23.20 -16.16 -0.85
N GLN A 575 -23.64 -15.00 -1.34
CA GLN A 575 -24.89 -14.86 -2.08
C GLN A 575 -24.87 -15.62 -3.43
N PRO A 576 -26.03 -16.04 -3.96
CA PRO A 576 -26.10 -16.70 -5.26
C PRO A 576 -25.79 -15.73 -6.42
N CYS A 577 -25.56 -16.30 -7.60
CA CYS A 577 -25.55 -15.55 -8.85
C CYS A 577 -26.93 -14.92 -9.13
N ASN A 578 -26.96 -13.68 -9.66
CA ASN A 578 -28.14 -12.83 -9.77
C ASN A 578 -28.92 -12.73 -8.44
N PRO A 579 -28.26 -12.23 -7.37
CA PRO A 579 -28.91 -12.08 -6.07
C PRO A 579 -30.07 -11.09 -6.16
N THR A 580 -31.07 -11.33 -5.33
CA THR A 580 -32.14 -10.38 -4.99
C THR A 580 -31.78 -9.71 -3.67
N PHE A 581 -32.45 -8.59 -3.33
CA PHE A 581 -32.24 -7.94 -2.04
C PHE A 581 -32.45 -8.91 -0.88
N VAL A 582 -33.47 -9.77 -0.96
CA VAL A 582 -33.76 -10.80 0.05
C VAL A 582 -32.58 -11.76 0.20
N SER A 583 -32.08 -12.33 -0.89
CA SER A 583 -30.97 -13.29 -0.81
C SER A 583 -29.66 -12.66 -0.34
N ALA A 584 -29.39 -11.39 -0.68
CA ALA A 584 -28.19 -10.70 -0.25
C ALA A 584 -28.26 -10.25 1.22
N ARG A 585 -29.43 -9.82 1.69
CA ARG A 585 -29.69 -9.61 3.12
C ARG A 585 -29.38 -10.89 3.90
N ASP A 586 -29.94 -12.01 3.45
CA ASP A 586 -29.76 -13.30 4.11
C ASP A 586 -28.28 -13.71 4.10
N ALA A 587 -27.56 -13.47 3.00
CA ALA A 587 -26.12 -13.70 2.90
C ALA A 587 -25.30 -12.82 3.88
N ILE A 588 -25.68 -11.56 4.10
CA ILE A 588 -25.03 -10.67 5.09
C ILE A 588 -25.30 -11.16 6.52
N ILE A 589 -26.49 -11.68 6.81
CA ILE A 589 -26.82 -12.26 8.11
C ILE A 589 -26.02 -13.56 8.33
N ASP A 590 -25.91 -14.40 7.31
CA ASP A 590 -25.08 -15.62 7.37
C ASP A 590 -23.58 -15.30 7.49
N ALA A 591 -23.11 -14.20 6.89
CA ALA A 591 -21.76 -13.69 7.11
C ALA A 591 -21.53 -13.33 8.58
N ASP A 592 -22.48 -12.64 9.24
CA ASP A 592 -22.36 -12.33 10.67
C ASP A 592 -22.38 -13.59 11.53
N LYS A 593 -23.20 -14.57 11.15
CA LYS A 593 -23.22 -15.89 11.80
C LYS A 593 -21.87 -16.60 11.69
N ALA A 594 -21.24 -16.56 10.52
CA ALA A 594 -19.95 -17.20 10.28
C ALA A 594 -18.79 -16.46 10.99
N LEU A 595 -18.80 -15.13 10.98
CA LEU A 595 -17.71 -14.30 11.50
C LEU A 595 -17.80 -14.06 13.01
N THR A 596 -18.99 -13.81 13.54
CA THR A 596 -19.20 -13.38 14.95
C THR A 596 -20.13 -14.30 15.75
N GLY A 597 -20.59 -15.40 15.15
CA GLY A 597 -21.59 -16.28 15.75
C GLY A 597 -23.01 -15.71 15.74
N GLY A 598 -23.27 -14.64 14.98
CA GLY A 598 -24.59 -14.02 14.84
C GLY A 598 -24.86 -12.95 15.90
N SER A 599 -23.81 -12.46 16.56
CA SER A 599 -23.92 -11.52 17.67
C SER A 599 -24.53 -10.17 17.28
N ASN A 600 -24.65 -9.89 15.97
CA ASN A 600 -25.14 -8.63 15.42
C ASN A 600 -26.45 -8.76 14.62
N ALA A 601 -27.09 -9.93 14.70
CA ALA A 601 -28.31 -10.20 13.94
C ALA A 601 -29.41 -9.15 14.20
N CYS A 602 -29.60 -8.71 15.45
CA CYS A 602 -30.61 -7.70 15.79
C CYS A 602 -30.37 -6.37 15.06
N GLU A 603 -29.13 -5.87 15.06
CA GLU A 603 -28.73 -4.61 14.43
C GLU A 603 -28.88 -4.66 12.90
N ILE A 604 -28.47 -5.78 12.30
CA ILE A 604 -28.57 -6.02 10.87
C ILE A 604 -30.05 -6.09 10.45
N TRP A 605 -30.86 -6.89 11.13
CA TRP A 605 -32.29 -7.01 10.85
C TRP A 605 -33.05 -5.69 11.01
N ARG A 606 -32.74 -4.89 12.03
CA ARG A 606 -33.35 -3.56 12.19
C ARG A 606 -33.10 -2.64 11.01
N GLY A 607 -31.90 -2.66 10.43
CA GLY A 607 -31.57 -1.84 9.27
C GLY A 607 -32.40 -2.23 8.04
N PHE A 608 -32.46 -3.52 7.73
CA PHE A 608 -33.23 -4.04 6.60
C PHE A 608 -34.75 -3.93 6.81
N ALA A 609 -35.27 -4.33 7.98
CA ALA A 609 -36.69 -4.29 8.29
C ALA A 609 -37.23 -2.85 8.26
N LYS A 610 -36.48 -1.86 8.73
CA LYS A 610 -36.88 -0.44 8.66
C LYS A 610 -37.21 0.02 7.23
N ARG A 611 -36.57 -0.57 6.22
CA ARG A 611 -36.76 -0.23 4.81
C ARG A 611 -37.55 -1.27 4.02
N GLY A 612 -38.38 -2.06 4.69
CA GLY A 612 -39.28 -3.01 4.04
C GLY A 612 -38.64 -4.35 3.66
N LEU A 613 -37.39 -4.61 4.07
CA LEU A 613 -36.69 -5.87 3.79
C LEU A 613 -36.60 -6.78 5.04
N GLY A 614 -37.64 -6.78 5.87
CA GLY A 614 -37.79 -7.61 7.07
C GLY A 614 -38.13 -9.08 6.78
N ALA A 615 -38.40 -9.85 7.82
CA ALA A 615 -38.52 -11.32 7.76
C ALA A 615 -39.56 -11.82 6.74
N GLY A 616 -40.65 -11.08 6.59
CA GLY A 616 -41.72 -11.42 5.65
C GLY A 616 -41.52 -10.89 4.23
N ALA A 617 -40.42 -10.18 3.94
CA ALA A 617 -40.20 -9.55 2.64
C ALA A 617 -40.00 -10.63 1.57
N ARG A 618 -40.63 -10.45 0.41
CA ARG A 618 -40.60 -11.43 -0.68
C ARG A 618 -40.16 -10.80 -1.98
N TYR A 619 -39.21 -11.47 -2.62
CA TYR A 619 -38.85 -11.17 -3.99
C TYR A 619 -39.95 -11.67 -4.93
N ASP A 620 -40.29 -10.81 -5.88
CA ASP A 620 -40.95 -11.15 -7.14
C ASP A 620 -40.26 -10.29 -8.23
N PRO A 621 -40.13 -10.76 -9.47
CA PRO A 621 -39.52 -9.97 -10.53
C PRO A 621 -40.18 -8.60 -10.76
N THR A 622 -41.47 -8.47 -10.47
CA THR A 622 -42.30 -7.30 -10.80
C THR A 622 -43.11 -6.71 -9.65
N THR A 623 -43.41 -7.50 -8.61
CA THR A 623 -44.28 -7.06 -7.50
C THR A 623 -43.72 -7.56 -6.17
N ARG A 624 -42.67 -6.89 -5.71
CA ARG A 624 -42.01 -7.20 -4.44
C ARG A 624 -42.98 -6.96 -3.28
N THR A 625 -42.74 -7.63 -2.17
CA THR A 625 -43.52 -7.43 -0.95
C THR A 625 -42.62 -6.88 0.14
N ASP A 626 -42.97 -5.70 0.67
CA ASP A 626 -42.33 -5.16 1.86
C ASP A 626 -42.69 -6.00 3.10
N SER A 627 -41.76 -6.08 4.04
CA SER A 627 -42.04 -6.45 5.42
C SER A 627 -41.18 -5.60 6.34
N PHE A 628 -41.79 -5.12 7.43
CA PHE A 628 -41.10 -4.37 8.47
C PHE A 628 -40.92 -5.20 9.74
N GLU A 629 -41.19 -6.51 9.65
CA GLU A 629 -41.14 -7.44 10.78
C GLU A 629 -39.70 -7.91 11.03
N LEU A 630 -39.32 -7.99 12.31
CA LEU A 630 -38.11 -8.67 12.74
C LEU A 630 -38.44 -10.16 12.97
N PRO A 631 -37.51 -11.10 12.67
CA PRO A 631 -37.68 -12.49 13.09
C PRO A 631 -37.88 -12.61 14.60
N GLU A 632 -38.70 -13.57 15.03
CA GLU A 632 -38.94 -13.83 16.45
C GLU A 632 -37.64 -14.19 17.18
N GLY A 633 -37.38 -13.52 18.31
CA GLY A 633 -36.23 -13.79 19.18
C GLY A 633 -34.87 -13.34 18.66
N VAL A 634 -34.80 -12.60 17.54
CA VAL A 634 -33.52 -12.05 17.04
C VAL A 634 -33.04 -10.84 17.85
N CYS A 635 -34.01 -10.13 18.44
CA CYS A 635 -33.91 -9.09 19.44
C CYS A 635 -34.86 -9.51 20.58
#